data_AF-A0A921P3N1-F1
#
_entry.id   AF-A0A921P3N1-F1
#
_cell.length_a   1.000
_cell.length_b   1.000
_cell.length_c   1.000
_cell.angle_alpha   90.00
_cell.angle_beta   90.00
_cell.angle_gamma   90.00
#
_symmetry.space_group_name_H-M   'P 1'
#
loop_
_entity.id
_entity.type
_entity.pdbx_description
1 polymer ?
#
loop_
_entity_poly.entity_id
_entity_poly.type
_entity_poly.pdbx_seq_one_letter_code
_entity_poly.pdbx_strand_id
1 'polypeptide(L)'
;MIRSMTAFAAGERGTPWGVLGCELRSVNHRFLEIGLRLGEDLRALEPVLRERIAARIQRGKLELAMRLRAPEGAATLAVNEALLEQLGALAQRLDARFPRLQVEFAQLLQLPGVLQAPSADGEALQAEALALLDQVLDEFIAAREREGAKLAAAIAERVDAVERIVGQVRGLIPAIREGQRAKLAARLADLPHPVEPGRAEQELVLWLQKLDVDEELDRLGSHIAELRRILGKGEPAGRRLDFLLQEFNREANTLGSKSVDARTSAAAVELKVLIDQIREQVQNIE
;
A
#
# COMPACT_ATOMS: atom_id res chain seq x y z
N MET A 1 4.52 6.32 -12.32
CA MET A 1 5.28 6.85 -11.18
C MET A 1 5.01 5.96 -9.99
N ILE A 2 5.97 5.80 -9.07
CA ILE A 2 5.78 5.01 -7.85
C ILE A 2 4.64 5.62 -7.03
N ARG A 3 3.72 4.78 -6.58
CA ARG A 3 2.60 5.20 -5.73
C ARG A 3 2.65 4.46 -4.40
N SER A 4 2.29 5.13 -3.31
CA SER A 4 2.05 4.46 -2.02
C SER A 4 0.85 3.52 -2.13
N MET A 5 0.83 2.42 -1.39
CA MET A 5 -0.34 1.54 -1.25
C MET A 5 -1.33 1.98 -0.18
N THR A 6 -1.05 3.09 0.52
CA THR A 6 -1.93 3.68 1.53
C THR A 6 -2.21 5.15 1.19
N ALA A 7 -3.45 5.56 1.37
CA ALA A 7 -3.91 6.94 1.23
C ALA A 7 -5.30 7.12 1.84
N PHE A 8 -5.63 8.39 2.08
CA PHE A 8 -6.95 8.85 2.48
C PHE A 8 -7.31 10.08 1.65
N ALA A 9 -8.57 10.15 1.23
CA ALA A 9 -9.16 11.35 0.65
C ALA A 9 -10.63 11.43 1.08
N ALA A 10 -11.15 12.65 1.17
CA ALA A 10 -12.55 12.88 1.47
C ALA A 10 -13.02 14.16 0.78
N GLY A 11 -14.29 14.18 0.41
CA GLY A 11 -14.92 15.32 -0.22
C GLY A 11 -16.39 15.40 0.13
N GLU A 12 -16.94 16.60 0.08
CA GLU A 12 -18.36 16.86 0.25
C GLU A 12 -18.87 17.71 -0.90
N ARG A 13 -20.13 17.53 -1.27
CA ARG A 13 -20.82 18.27 -2.32
C ARG A 13 -22.24 18.62 -1.89
N GLY A 14 -22.61 19.90 -2.02
CA GLY A 14 -23.99 20.34 -1.84
C GLY A 14 -24.85 19.94 -3.04
N THR A 15 -26.00 19.34 -2.77
CA THR A 15 -26.99 18.92 -3.78
C THR A 15 -28.39 19.41 -3.36
N PRO A 16 -29.38 19.42 -4.26
CA PRO A 16 -30.77 19.75 -3.91
C PRO A 16 -31.36 18.86 -2.80
N TRP A 17 -30.83 17.64 -2.62
CA TRP A 17 -31.28 16.66 -1.62
C TRP A 17 -30.46 16.66 -0.33
N GLY A 18 -29.50 17.59 -0.20
CA GLY A 18 -28.63 17.72 0.96
C GLY A 18 -27.14 17.64 0.63
N VAL A 19 -26.32 17.36 1.63
CA VAL A 19 -24.86 17.29 1.49
C VAL A 19 -24.44 15.85 1.25
N LEU A 20 -23.92 15.58 0.05
CA LEU A 20 -23.32 14.30 -0.29
C LEU A 20 -21.87 14.28 0.20
N GLY A 21 -21.54 13.36 1.11
CA GLY A 21 -20.19 13.15 1.61
C GLY A 21 -19.60 11.84 1.11
N CYS A 22 -18.32 11.86 0.76
CA CYS A 22 -17.55 10.73 0.28
C CYS A 22 -16.20 10.66 1.01
N GLU A 23 -15.85 9.49 1.52
CA GLU A 23 -14.56 9.21 2.15
C GLU A 23 -13.96 7.94 1.52
N LEU A 24 -12.68 7.99 1.15
CA LEU A 24 -11.95 6.87 0.57
C LEU A 24 -10.67 6.60 1.36
N ARG A 25 -10.52 5.36 1.83
CA ARG A 25 -9.33 4.87 2.55
C ARG A 25 -8.74 3.67 1.83
N SER A 26 -7.42 3.49 1.91
CA SER A 26 -6.76 2.26 1.47
C SER A 26 -5.73 1.73 2.43
N VAL A 27 -5.59 0.41 2.41
CA VAL A 27 -4.51 -0.33 3.06
C VAL A 27 -3.82 -1.25 2.05
N ASN A 28 -2.58 -1.63 2.39
CA ASN A 28 -1.79 -2.56 1.58
C ASN A 28 -2.50 -3.91 1.48
N HIS A 29 -2.78 -4.33 0.24
CA HIS A 29 -3.31 -5.63 -0.07
C HIS A 29 -2.81 -6.11 -1.44
N ARG A 30 -2.69 -7.43 -1.62
CA ARG A 30 -2.15 -8.02 -2.85
C ARG A 30 -3.06 -7.80 -4.06
N PHE A 31 -4.37 -7.85 -3.86
CA PHE A 31 -5.39 -7.71 -4.89
C PHE A 31 -6.26 -6.50 -4.61
N LEU A 32 -6.92 -5.99 -5.65
CA LEU A 32 -7.94 -4.98 -5.50
C LEU A 32 -9.16 -5.58 -4.77
N GLU A 33 -9.42 -5.09 -3.56
CA GLU A 33 -10.66 -5.38 -2.83
C GLU A 33 -11.40 -4.08 -2.57
N ILE A 34 -12.67 -3.99 -2.98
CA ILE A 34 -13.45 -2.76 -2.86
C ILE A 34 -14.60 -2.99 -1.88
N GLY A 35 -14.48 -2.44 -0.67
CA GLY A 35 -15.56 -2.33 0.30
C GLY A 35 -16.32 -1.04 0.11
N LEU A 36 -17.64 -1.12 -0.14
CA LEU A 36 -18.51 0.04 -0.29
C LEU A 36 -19.47 0.11 0.89
N ARG A 37 -19.47 1.23 1.62
CA ARG A 37 -20.40 1.54 2.70
C ARG A 37 -21.29 2.71 2.27
N LEU A 38 -22.44 2.38 1.73
CA LEU A 38 -23.36 3.35 1.12
C LEU A 38 -24.59 3.59 2.03
N GLY A 39 -25.05 4.84 2.07
CA GLY A 39 -26.38 5.18 2.59
C GLY A 39 -27.50 4.50 1.78
N GLU A 40 -28.70 4.41 2.35
CA GLU A 40 -29.82 3.70 1.70
C GLU A 40 -30.14 4.26 0.31
N ASP A 41 -30.16 5.58 0.17
CA ASP A 41 -30.43 6.30 -1.08
C ASP A 41 -29.38 6.04 -2.18
N LEU A 42 -28.20 5.55 -1.81
CA LEU A 42 -27.06 5.35 -2.71
C LEU A 42 -26.81 3.88 -3.05
N ARG A 43 -27.53 2.93 -2.43
CA ARG A 43 -27.28 1.49 -2.62
C ARG A 43 -27.41 1.04 -4.08
N ALA A 44 -28.34 1.63 -4.83
CA ALA A 44 -28.52 1.34 -6.25
C ALA A 44 -27.29 1.70 -7.11
N LEU A 45 -26.45 2.62 -6.63
CA LEU A 45 -25.26 3.09 -7.34
C LEU A 45 -24.03 2.17 -7.14
N GLU A 46 -24.12 1.17 -6.25
CA GLU A 46 -23.00 0.29 -5.91
C GLU A 46 -22.25 -0.27 -7.14
N PRO A 47 -22.94 -0.85 -8.16
CA PRO A 47 -22.25 -1.46 -9.29
C PRO A 47 -21.42 -0.44 -10.08
N VAL A 48 -21.99 0.75 -10.34
CA VAL A 48 -21.36 1.80 -11.14
C VAL A 48 -20.18 2.44 -10.39
N LEU A 49 -20.34 2.67 -9.09
CA LEU A 49 -19.25 3.17 -8.24
C LEU A 49 -18.08 2.18 -8.21
N ARG A 50 -18.37 0.88 -8.08
CA ARG A 50 -17.34 -0.17 -8.07
C ARG A 50 -16.59 -0.22 -9.39
N GLU A 51 -17.29 -0.16 -10.52
CA GLU A 51 -16.69 -0.15 -11.85
C GLU A 51 -15.78 1.08 -12.04
N ARG A 52 -16.25 2.26 -11.63
CA ARG A 52 -15.48 3.52 -11.70
C ARG A 52 -14.18 3.45 -10.90
N ILE A 53 -14.22 2.88 -9.71
CA ILE A 53 -13.03 2.67 -8.86
C ILE A 53 -12.06 1.68 -9.53
N ALA A 54 -12.56 0.54 -10.01
CA ALA A 54 -11.75 -0.51 -10.62
C ALA A 54 -11.05 -0.07 -11.92
N ALA A 55 -11.64 0.89 -12.65
CA ALA A 55 -11.00 1.48 -13.83
C ALA A 55 -9.78 2.35 -13.49
N ARG A 56 -9.70 2.87 -12.26
CA ARG A 56 -8.69 3.86 -11.82
C ARG A 56 -7.65 3.28 -10.88
N ILE A 57 -7.99 2.23 -10.14
CA ILE A 57 -7.12 1.61 -9.13
C ILE A 57 -7.07 0.10 -9.38
N GLN A 58 -5.85 -0.45 -9.44
CA GLN A 58 -5.63 -1.87 -9.81
C GLN A 58 -5.25 -2.76 -8.61
N ARG A 59 -4.90 -2.19 -7.46
CA ARG A 59 -4.41 -2.93 -6.30
C ARG A 59 -4.67 -2.20 -4.98
N GLY A 60 -4.78 -2.98 -3.90
CA GLY A 60 -5.02 -2.52 -2.54
C GLY A 60 -6.43 -2.84 -2.05
N LYS A 61 -6.63 -2.80 -0.73
CA LYS A 61 -7.97 -2.89 -0.15
C LYS A 61 -8.47 -1.48 0.09
N LEU A 62 -9.57 -1.14 -0.57
CA LEU A 62 -10.20 0.18 -0.54
C LEU A 62 -11.51 0.10 0.24
N GLU A 63 -11.72 1.09 1.10
CA GLU A 63 -13.00 1.30 1.76
C GLU A 63 -13.52 2.68 1.35
N LEU A 64 -14.61 2.68 0.58
CA LEU A 64 -15.37 3.88 0.24
C LEU A 64 -16.58 3.97 1.16
N ALA A 65 -16.75 5.09 1.86
CA ALA A 65 -17.98 5.42 2.54
C ALA A 65 -18.64 6.61 1.84
N MET A 66 -19.90 6.47 1.43
CA MET A 66 -20.66 7.55 0.81
C MET A 66 -22.04 7.68 1.45
N ARG A 67 -22.42 8.90 1.80
CA ARG A 67 -23.67 9.19 2.53
C ARG A 67 -24.24 10.53 2.10
N LEU A 68 -25.56 10.57 1.92
CA LEU A 68 -26.32 11.80 1.74
C LEU A 68 -26.86 12.24 3.10
N ARG A 69 -26.49 13.45 3.55
CA ARG A 69 -27.09 14.07 4.73
C ARG A 69 -28.16 15.04 4.27
N ALA A 70 -29.39 14.83 4.72
CA ALA A 70 -30.49 15.74 4.40
C ALA A 70 -30.16 17.19 4.82
N PRO A 71 -30.68 18.22 4.12
CA PRO A 71 -30.40 19.60 4.46
C PRO A 71 -30.93 19.93 5.87
N GLU A 72 -30.13 20.62 6.68
CA GLU A 72 -30.59 21.12 7.98
C GLU A 72 -31.76 22.10 7.77
N GLY A 73 -32.90 21.83 8.42
CA GLY A 73 -34.10 22.66 8.34
C GLY A 73 -35.07 22.34 7.20
N ALA A 74 -34.76 21.36 6.32
CA ALA A 74 -35.61 20.98 5.18
C ALA A 74 -36.41 19.68 5.41
N ALA A 75 -36.88 19.44 6.63
CA ALA A 75 -37.95 18.47 6.84
C ALA A 75 -39.28 19.10 6.38
N THR A 76 -39.40 19.48 5.11
CA THR A 76 -40.73 19.60 4.51
C THR A 76 -41.30 18.20 4.50
N LEU A 77 -42.18 17.92 5.46
CA LEU A 77 -42.96 16.69 5.50
C LEU A 77 -43.70 16.58 4.17
N ALA A 78 -43.17 15.80 3.23
CA ALA A 78 -43.88 15.48 2.01
C ALA A 78 -44.83 14.34 2.36
N VAL A 79 -46.11 14.55 2.09
CA VAL A 79 -47.15 13.59 2.44
C VAL A 79 -47.66 12.95 1.16
N ASN A 80 -47.82 11.64 1.17
CA ASN A 80 -48.44 10.92 0.07
C ASN A 80 -49.95 11.16 0.08
N GLU A 81 -50.40 12.26 -0.54
CA GLU A 81 -51.81 12.66 -0.56
C GLU A 81 -52.73 11.53 -1.08
N ALA A 82 -52.30 10.79 -2.11
CA ALA A 82 -53.08 9.69 -2.66
C ALA A 82 -53.28 8.53 -1.65
N LEU A 83 -52.24 8.20 -0.87
CA LEU A 83 -52.37 7.21 0.20
C LEU A 83 -53.23 7.74 1.35
N LEU A 84 -53.12 9.03 1.66
CA LEU A 84 -53.89 9.67 2.71
C LEU A 84 -55.38 9.72 2.39
N GLU A 85 -55.74 9.99 1.14
CA GLU A 85 -57.11 9.88 0.62
C GLU A 85 -57.64 8.44 0.73
N GLN A 86 -56.84 7.45 0.35
CA GLN A 86 -57.23 6.04 0.48
C GLN A 86 -57.47 5.64 1.94
N LEU A 87 -56.59 6.05 2.85
CA LEU A 87 -56.75 5.83 4.29
C LEU A 87 -57.99 6.52 4.84
N GLY A 88 -58.26 7.76 4.43
CA GLY A 88 -59.47 8.51 4.80
C GLY A 88 -60.75 7.83 4.33
N ALA A 89 -60.81 7.39 3.07
CA ALA A 89 -61.94 6.65 2.54
C ALA A 89 -62.16 5.30 3.24
N LEU A 90 -61.08 4.65 3.68
CA LEU A 90 -61.14 3.40 4.43
C LEU A 90 -61.68 3.62 5.85
N ALA A 91 -61.24 4.69 6.52
CA ALA A 91 -61.74 5.08 7.84
C ALA A 91 -63.25 5.37 7.81
N GLN A 92 -63.73 6.16 6.84
CA GLN A 92 -65.16 6.46 6.69
C GLN A 92 -66.01 5.20 6.48
N ARG A 93 -65.52 4.26 5.67
CA ARG A 93 -66.24 3.00 5.39
C ARG A 93 -66.35 2.08 6.61
N LEU A 94 -65.35 2.12 7.49
CA LEU A 94 -65.28 1.26 8.67
C LEU A 94 -66.00 1.83 9.89
N ASP A 95 -66.35 3.13 9.89
CA ASP A 95 -66.98 3.83 11.00
C ASP A 95 -68.28 3.13 11.47
N ALA A 96 -69.15 2.73 10.53
CA ALA A 96 -70.39 2.02 10.85
C ALA A 96 -70.19 0.68 11.58
N ARG A 97 -69.02 0.05 11.41
CA ARG A 97 -68.68 -1.24 12.04
C ARG A 97 -67.86 -1.07 13.31
N PHE A 98 -67.12 0.03 13.43
CA PHE A 98 -66.27 0.36 14.58
C PHE A 98 -66.47 1.82 15.02
N PRO A 99 -67.64 2.20 15.57
CA PRO A 99 -68.02 3.60 15.83
C PRO A 99 -67.24 4.28 16.96
N ARG A 100 -66.28 3.59 17.59
CA ARG A 100 -65.35 4.16 18.59
C ARG A 100 -63.90 4.13 18.12
N LEU A 101 -63.66 3.77 16.86
CA LEU A 101 -62.32 3.77 16.29
C LEU A 101 -61.85 5.23 16.18
N GLN A 102 -60.73 5.55 16.81
CA GLN A 102 -60.07 6.85 16.68
C GLN A 102 -58.69 6.62 16.09
N VAL A 103 -58.33 7.44 15.10
CA VAL A 103 -57.00 7.45 14.50
C VAL A 103 -56.35 8.77 14.82
N GLU A 104 -55.25 8.74 15.57
CA GLU A 104 -54.50 9.96 15.85
C GLU A 104 -53.66 10.35 14.63
N PHE A 105 -53.57 11.65 14.36
CA PHE A 105 -52.77 12.16 13.25
C PHE A 105 -51.31 11.68 13.31
N ALA A 106 -50.71 11.64 14.52
CA ALA A 106 -49.36 11.13 14.71
C ALA A 106 -49.21 9.64 14.36
N GLN A 107 -50.22 8.82 14.63
CA GLN A 107 -50.24 7.39 14.25
C GLN A 107 -50.37 7.23 12.74
N LEU A 108 -51.13 8.14 12.09
CA LEU A 108 -51.31 8.15 10.65
C LEU A 108 -50.01 8.51 9.91
N LEU A 109 -49.22 9.46 10.45
CA LEU A 109 -47.91 9.81 9.90
C LEU A 109 -46.87 8.69 10.04
N GLN A 110 -47.03 7.77 11.00
CA GLN A 110 -46.13 6.63 11.20
C GLN A 110 -46.42 5.45 10.27
N LEU A 111 -47.55 5.48 9.52
CA LEU A 111 -47.85 4.43 8.55
C LEU A 111 -46.81 4.45 7.41
N PRO A 112 -46.22 3.30 7.06
CA PRO A 112 -45.25 3.21 5.97
C PRO A 112 -45.81 3.81 4.67
N GLY A 113 -45.10 4.78 4.11
CA GLY A 113 -45.45 5.43 2.84
C GLY A 113 -46.36 6.66 2.95
N VAL A 114 -46.84 7.04 4.15
CA VAL A 114 -47.61 8.28 4.38
C VAL A 114 -46.70 9.49 4.40
N LEU A 115 -45.67 9.48 5.24
CA LEU A 115 -44.57 10.43 5.13
C LEU A 115 -43.61 9.94 4.05
N GLN A 116 -43.45 10.74 3.01
CA GLN A 116 -42.43 10.58 2.00
C GLN A 116 -41.27 11.49 2.34
N ALA A 117 -40.05 10.94 2.35
CA ALA A 117 -38.89 11.77 2.09
C ALA A 117 -38.96 12.21 0.61
N PRO A 118 -38.58 13.43 0.26
CA PRO A 118 -38.42 13.81 -1.14
C PRO A 118 -37.48 12.80 -1.79
N SER A 119 -38.01 11.98 -2.70
CA SER A 119 -37.20 11.01 -3.44
C SER A 119 -36.23 11.80 -4.29
N ALA A 120 -34.93 11.51 -4.14
CA ALA A 120 -33.96 12.03 -5.08
C ALA A 120 -34.30 11.52 -6.48
N ASP A 121 -34.15 12.39 -7.49
CA ASP A 121 -34.10 11.94 -8.87
C ASP A 121 -32.87 11.04 -9.00
N GLY A 122 -33.09 9.75 -9.25
CA GLY A 122 -32.04 8.74 -9.23
C GLY A 122 -30.93 9.01 -10.24
N GLU A 123 -31.27 9.57 -11.41
CA GLU A 123 -30.28 9.90 -12.45
C GLU A 123 -29.44 11.11 -12.03
N ALA A 124 -30.08 12.14 -11.50
CA ALA A 124 -29.39 13.35 -11.08
C ALA A 124 -28.53 13.10 -9.82
N LEU A 125 -29.00 12.27 -8.87
CA LEU A 125 -28.21 11.83 -7.73
C LEU A 125 -27.00 10.99 -8.16
N GLN A 126 -27.18 10.09 -9.13
CA GLN A 126 -26.09 9.32 -9.69
C GLN A 126 -25.02 10.23 -10.30
N ALA A 127 -25.42 11.24 -11.08
CA ALA A 127 -24.49 12.17 -11.70
C ALA A 127 -23.65 12.92 -10.64
N GLU A 128 -24.28 13.43 -9.58
CA GLU A 128 -23.57 14.12 -8.49
C GLU A 128 -22.66 13.18 -7.70
N ALA A 129 -23.08 11.93 -7.47
CA ALA A 129 -22.27 10.93 -6.79
C ALA A 129 -21.04 10.52 -7.58
N LEU A 130 -21.16 10.35 -8.90
CA LEU A 130 -20.02 10.06 -9.77
C LEU A 130 -19.07 11.24 -9.86
N ALA A 131 -19.59 12.47 -9.96
CA ALA A 131 -18.76 13.67 -9.98
C ALA A 131 -17.97 13.85 -8.68
N LEU A 132 -18.59 13.59 -7.53
CA LEU A 132 -17.89 13.61 -6.23
C LEU A 132 -16.86 12.48 -6.12
N LEU A 133 -17.21 11.27 -6.56
CA LEU A 133 -16.27 10.14 -6.56
C LEU A 133 -15.03 10.45 -7.40
N ASP A 134 -15.20 11.00 -8.61
CA ASP A 134 -14.08 11.33 -9.50
C ASP A 134 -13.14 12.36 -8.85
N GLN A 135 -13.68 13.40 -8.22
CA GLN A 135 -12.88 14.38 -7.47
C GLN A 135 -12.09 13.71 -6.34
N VAL A 136 -12.75 12.89 -5.52
CA VAL A 136 -12.09 12.20 -4.40
C VAL A 136 -11.03 11.21 -4.91
N LEU A 137 -11.28 10.53 -6.04
CA LEU A 137 -10.30 9.64 -6.67
C LEU A 137 -9.07 10.39 -7.19
N ASP A 138 -9.25 11.57 -7.78
CA ASP A 138 -8.14 12.42 -8.23
C ASP A 138 -7.26 12.85 -7.04
N GLU A 139 -7.88 13.36 -5.97
CA GLU A 139 -7.16 13.75 -4.75
C GLU A 139 -6.46 12.56 -4.09
N PHE A 140 -7.12 11.40 -4.07
CA PHE A 140 -6.59 10.16 -3.53
C PHE A 140 -5.36 9.67 -4.30
N ILE A 141 -5.42 9.64 -5.63
CA ILE A 141 -4.28 9.26 -6.48
C ILE A 141 -3.13 10.25 -6.30
N ALA A 142 -3.42 11.54 -6.26
CA ALA A 142 -2.40 12.57 -6.03
C ALA A 142 -1.73 12.40 -4.64
N ALA A 143 -2.49 12.01 -3.61
CA ALA A 143 -1.94 11.69 -2.29
C ALA A 143 -1.01 10.47 -2.35
N ARG A 144 -1.42 9.40 -3.06
CA ARG A 144 -0.59 8.20 -3.26
C ARG A 144 0.72 8.52 -4.01
N GLU A 145 0.67 9.40 -5.00
CA GLU A 145 1.85 9.83 -5.77
C GLU A 145 2.81 10.66 -4.93
N ARG A 146 2.31 11.62 -4.14
CA ARG A 146 3.15 12.42 -3.24
C ARG A 146 3.85 11.55 -2.20
N GLU A 147 3.13 10.61 -1.61
CA GLU A 147 3.71 9.69 -0.62
C GLU A 147 4.66 8.69 -1.28
N GLY A 148 4.30 8.16 -2.44
CA GLY A 148 5.17 7.29 -3.23
C GLY A 148 6.50 7.95 -3.61
N ALA A 149 6.49 9.24 -3.93
CA ALA A 149 7.71 10.00 -4.21
C ALA A 149 8.63 10.13 -2.98
N LYS A 150 8.06 10.35 -1.78
CA LYS A 150 8.84 10.38 -0.54
C LYS A 150 9.45 9.01 -0.21
N LEU A 151 8.67 7.94 -0.37
CA LEU A 151 9.15 6.56 -0.17
C LEU A 151 10.28 6.24 -1.15
N ALA A 152 10.13 6.60 -2.42
CA ALA A 152 11.17 6.43 -3.43
C ALA A 152 12.46 7.18 -3.07
N ALA A 153 12.36 8.42 -2.59
CA ALA A 153 13.51 9.20 -2.12
C ALA A 153 14.19 8.55 -0.90
N ALA A 154 13.41 8.08 0.07
CA ALA A 154 13.91 7.41 1.26
C ALA A 154 14.59 6.05 0.94
N ILE A 155 14.12 5.34 -0.09
CA ILE A 155 14.77 4.14 -0.61
C ILE A 155 16.08 4.53 -1.30
N ALA A 156 16.08 5.56 -2.15
CA ALA A 156 17.27 6.01 -2.87
C ALA A 156 18.41 6.39 -1.91
N GLU A 157 18.11 7.12 -0.83
CA GLU A 157 19.09 7.47 0.21
C GLU A 157 19.75 6.24 0.85
N ARG A 158 18.96 5.19 1.13
CA ARG A 158 19.49 3.94 1.69
C ARG A 158 20.33 3.16 0.67
N VAL A 159 19.95 3.22 -0.60
CA VAL A 159 20.73 2.61 -1.69
C VAL A 159 22.07 3.30 -1.85
N ASP A 160 22.12 4.63 -1.72
CA ASP A 160 23.37 5.38 -1.70
C ASP A 160 24.24 5.00 -0.49
N ALA A 161 23.63 4.72 0.67
CA ALA A 161 24.35 4.20 1.82
C ALA A 161 24.92 2.80 1.59
N VAL A 162 24.15 1.90 0.96
CA VAL A 162 24.62 0.58 0.54
C VAL A 162 25.80 0.69 -0.42
N GLU A 163 25.72 1.56 -1.44
CA GLU A 163 26.80 1.78 -2.40
C GLU A 163 28.09 2.29 -1.72
N ARG A 164 27.94 3.20 -0.76
CA ARG A 164 29.08 3.71 0.02
C ARG A 164 29.78 2.60 0.81
N ILE A 165 29.03 1.72 1.47
CA ILE A 165 29.58 0.59 2.21
C ILE A 165 30.28 -0.39 1.25
N VAL A 166 29.67 -0.70 0.10
CA VAL A 166 30.30 -1.53 -0.94
C VAL A 166 31.62 -0.92 -1.40
N GLY A 167 31.67 0.40 -1.63
CA GLY A 167 32.90 1.12 -1.99
C GLY A 167 33.97 1.08 -0.89
N GLN A 168 33.58 1.22 0.38
CA GLN A 168 34.49 1.08 1.51
C GLN A 168 35.09 -0.32 1.58
N VAL A 169 34.27 -1.37 1.45
CA VAL A 169 34.73 -2.77 1.44
C VAL A 169 35.71 -3.00 0.29
N ARG A 170 35.40 -2.51 -0.92
CA ARG A 170 36.33 -2.59 -2.07
C ARG A 170 37.70 -1.96 -1.77
N GLY A 171 37.72 -0.82 -1.08
CA GLY A 171 38.96 -0.16 -0.66
C GLY A 171 39.77 -0.95 0.39
N LEU A 172 39.11 -1.77 1.20
CA LEU A 172 39.76 -2.61 2.22
C LEU A 172 40.39 -3.88 1.64
N ILE A 173 39.86 -4.40 0.54
CA ILE A 173 40.26 -5.69 -0.05
C ILE A 173 41.77 -5.81 -0.29
N PRO A 174 42.47 -4.84 -0.90
CA PRO A 174 43.90 -4.96 -1.13
C PRO A 174 44.71 -5.15 0.16
N ALA A 175 44.39 -4.38 1.20
CA ALA A 175 45.06 -4.47 2.50
C ALA A 175 44.73 -5.77 3.22
N ILE A 176 43.48 -6.24 3.13
CA ILE A 176 43.07 -7.53 3.68
C ILE A 176 43.82 -8.65 2.96
N ARG A 177 43.87 -8.66 1.63
CA ARG A 177 44.59 -9.66 0.83
C ARG A 177 46.06 -9.73 1.19
N GLU A 178 46.72 -8.59 1.38
CA GLU A 178 48.13 -8.55 1.74
C GLU A 178 48.38 -9.05 3.17
N GLY A 179 47.60 -8.56 4.14
CA GLY A 179 47.69 -9.05 5.53
C GLY A 179 47.37 -10.54 5.65
N GLN A 180 46.49 -11.03 4.78
CA GLN A 180 46.20 -12.43 4.65
C GLN A 180 47.41 -13.18 4.04
N ARG A 181 47.96 -12.76 2.90
CA ARG A 181 49.18 -13.37 2.33
C ARG A 181 50.32 -13.48 3.34
N ALA A 182 50.56 -12.45 4.15
CA ALA A 182 51.56 -12.46 5.20
C ALA A 182 51.28 -13.53 6.29
N LYS A 183 50.02 -13.69 6.72
CA LYS A 183 49.60 -14.73 7.67
C LYS A 183 49.80 -16.14 7.11
N LEU A 184 49.48 -16.36 5.83
CA LEU A 184 49.73 -17.64 5.17
C LEU A 184 51.23 -17.95 5.12
N ALA A 185 52.04 -16.97 4.70
CA ALA A 185 53.50 -17.14 4.62
C ALA A 185 54.10 -17.50 5.99
N ALA A 186 53.66 -16.84 7.07
CA ALA A 186 54.08 -17.17 8.43
C ALA A 186 53.68 -18.60 8.83
N ARG A 187 52.43 -19.01 8.56
CA ARG A 187 51.98 -20.38 8.86
C ARG A 187 52.76 -21.45 8.11
N LEU A 188 53.09 -21.21 6.85
CA LEU A 188 53.87 -22.15 6.04
C LEU A 188 55.31 -22.24 6.54
N ALA A 189 55.91 -21.13 7.00
CA ALA A 189 57.25 -21.11 7.58
C ALA A 189 57.32 -21.85 8.93
N ASP A 190 56.24 -21.83 9.71
CA ASP A 190 56.14 -22.51 11.01
C ASP A 190 55.88 -24.03 10.90
N LEU A 191 55.68 -24.57 9.69
CA LEU A 191 55.44 -26.01 9.52
C LEU A 191 56.70 -26.82 9.89
N PRO A 192 56.58 -27.89 10.70
CA PRO A 192 57.72 -28.74 11.07
C PRO A 192 58.31 -29.39 9.81
N HIS A 193 59.64 -29.48 9.75
CA HIS A 193 60.35 -30.10 8.63
C HIS A 193 60.92 -31.46 9.07
N PRO A 194 60.69 -32.55 8.29
CA PRO A 194 59.99 -32.59 7.00
C PRO A 194 58.47 -32.41 7.14
N VAL A 195 57.87 -31.68 6.19
CA VAL A 195 56.43 -31.42 6.15
C VAL A 195 55.70 -32.71 5.77
N GLU A 196 54.63 -33.05 6.51
CA GLU A 196 53.76 -34.19 6.16
C GLU A 196 53.14 -33.99 4.77
N PRO A 197 53.15 -35.01 3.89
CA PRO A 197 52.52 -34.93 2.58
C PRO A 197 51.04 -34.53 2.69
N GLY A 198 50.60 -33.52 1.91
CA GLY A 198 49.21 -33.05 1.88
C GLY A 198 48.87 -31.92 2.86
N ARG A 199 49.75 -31.61 3.85
CA ARG A 199 49.45 -30.61 4.88
C ARG A 199 49.53 -29.17 4.37
N ALA A 200 50.45 -28.91 3.45
CA ALA A 200 50.56 -27.60 2.79
C ALA A 200 49.36 -27.37 1.85
N GLU A 201 48.95 -28.40 1.12
CA GLU A 201 47.80 -28.40 0.21
C GLU A 201 46.49 -28.14 0.97
N GLN A 202 46.33 -28.74 2.16
CA GLN A 202 45.16 -28.53 3.00
C GLN A 202 45.05 -27.09 3.52
N GLU A 203 46.16 -26.48 3.95
CA GLU A 203 46.18 -25.06 4.35
C GLU A 203 45.82 -24.15 3.15
N LEU A 204 46.35 -24.44 1.96
CA LEU A 204 46.03 -23.68 0.74
C LEU A 204 44.55 -23.76 0.35
N VAL A 205 43.91 -24.93 0.46
CA VAL A 205 42.47 -25.11 0.17
C VAL A 205 41.60 -24.30 1.12
N LEU A 206 41.86 -24.38 2.44
CA LEU A 206 41.12 -23.60 3.44
C LEU A 206 41.29 -22.08 3.26
N TRP A 207 42.44 -21.68 2.71
CA TRP A 207 42.76 -20.31 2.38
C TRP A 207 42.00 -19.79 1.15
N LEU A 208 41.98 -20.56 0.07
CA LEU A 208 41.29 -20.23 -1.17
C LEU A 208 39.78 -20.06 -0.97
N GLN A 209 39.17 -20.81 -0.05
CA GLN A 209 37.75 -20.69 0.29
C GLN A 209 37.35 -19.34 0.93
N LYS A 210 38.32 -18.55 1.43
CA LYS A 210 38.05 -17.34 2.24
C LYS A 210 38.45 -16.02 1.57
N LEU A 211 38.94 -16.06 0.34
CA LEU A 211 39.67 -14.92 -0.25
C LEU A 211 38.92 -14.14 -1.32
N ASP A 212 37.85 -14.69 -1.88
CA ASP A 212 37.19 -14.10 -3.03
C ASP A 212 35.78 -13.59 -2.72
N VAL A 213 35.70 -12.28 -2.52
CA VAL A 213 34.47 -11.50 -2.32
C VAL A 213 34.22 -10.50 -3.45
N ASP A 214 35.09 -10.47 -4.49
CA ASP A 214 34.97 -9.50 -5.58
C ASP A 214 33.65 -9.73 -6.35
N GLU A 215 33.29 -11.01 -6.55
CA GLU A 215 32.06 -11.41 -7.22
C GLU A 215 30.80 -10.91 -6.49
N GLU A 216 30.73 -11.04 -5.15
CA GLU A 216 29.63 -10.51 -4.35
C GLU A 216 29.53 -8.98 -4.45
N LEU A 217 30.67 -8.28 -4.49
CA LEU A 217 30.69 -6.82 -4.59
C LEU A 217 30.31 -6.32 -5.99
N ASP A 218 30.62 -7.07 -7.04
CA ASP A 218 30.19 -6.78 -8.41
C ASP A 218 28.70 -7.08 -8.61
N ARG A 219 28.21 -8.18 -8.02
CA ARG A 219 26.77 -8.47 -7.96
C ARG A 219 26.00 -7.38 -7.22
N LEU A 220 26.46 -6.97 -6.04
CA LEU A 220 25.86 -5.84 -5.29
C LEU A 220 25.85 -4.56 -6.13
N GLY A 221 26.95 -4.22 -6.80
CA GLY A 221 27.01 -3.08 -7.72
C GLY A 221 25.96 -3.16 -8.84
N SER A 222 25.80 -4.33 -9.45
CA SER A 222 24.80 -4.59 -10.49
C SER A 222 23.37 -4.46 -9.94
N HIS A 223 23.11 -4.97 -8.73
CA HIS A 223 21.81 -4.86 -8.08
C HIS A 223 21.47 -3.41 -7.70
N ILE A 224 22.45 -2.59 -7.28
CA ILE A 224 22.28 -1.15 -7.01
C ILE A 224 21.82 -0.42 -8.29
N ALA A 225 22.52 -0.65 -9.40
CA ALA A 225 22.19 -0.04 -10.69
C ALA A 225 20.77 -0.44 -11.15
N GLU A 226 20.42 -1.71 -11.03
CA GLU A 226 19.10 -2.22 -11.39
C GLU A 226 18.00 -1.63 -10.50
N LEU A 227 18.23 -1.52 -9.20
CA LEU A 227 17.29 -0.93 -8.25
C LEU A 227 17.00 0.54 -8.62
N ARG A 228 18.04 1.35 -8.85
CA ARG A 228 17.90 2.74 -9.29
C ARG A 228 17.10 2.85 -10.60
N ARG A 229 17.35 1.93 -11.54
CA ARG A 229 16.61 1.88 -12.80
C ARG A 229 15.14 1.54 -12.59
N ILE A 230 14.81 0.64 -11.66
CA ILE A 230 13.41 0.31 -11.34
C ILE A 230 12.72 1.50 -10.68
N LEU A 231 13.39 2.19 -9.76
CA LEU A 231 12.81 3.38 -9.10
C LEU A 231 12.49 4.51 -10.09
N GLY A 232 13.28 4.65 -11.15
CA GLY A 232 13.05 5.61 -12.22
C GLY A 232 11.97 5.20 -13.23
N LYS A 233 11.50 3.95 -13.23
CA LYS A 233 10.47 3.46 -14.15
C LYS A 233 9.07 3.61 -13.53
N GLY A 234 8.10 4.01 -14.33
CA GLY A 234 6.70 4.17 -13.92
C GLY A 234 5.88 2.87 -13.92
N GLU A 235 6.53 1.71 -13.88
CA GLU A 235 5.91 0.39 -13.93
C GLU A 235 5.72 -0.18 -12.51
N PRO A 236 4.82 -1.18 -12.32
CA PRO A 236 4.64 -1.82 -11.02
C PRO A 236 5.95 -2.35 -10.44
N ALA A 237 6.48 -1.67 -9.42
CA ALA A 237 7.86 -1.86 -8.98
C ALA A 237 7.98 -2.86 -7.82
N GLY A 238 6.97 -2.93 -6.96
CA GLY A 238 7.04 -3.62 -5.66
C GLY A 238 7.54 -5.06 -5.74
N ARG A 239 6.93 -5.92 -6.58
CA ARG A 239 7.32 -7.34 -6.67
C ARG A 239 8.73 -7.54 -7.21
N ARG A 240 9.13 -6.71 -8.17
CA ARG A 240 10.47 -6.77 -8.78
C ARG A 240 11.54 -6.32 -7.79
N LEU A 241 11.25 -5.27 -7.03
CA LEU A 241 12.10 -4.78 -5.95
C LEU A 241 12.23 -5.82 -4.84
N ASP A 242 11.14 -6.50 -4.45
CA ASP A 242 11.19 -7.59 -3.47
C ASP A 242 12.17 -8.72 -3.89
N PHE A 243 12.11 -9.16 -5.15
CA PHE A 243 13.06 -10.15 -5.67
C PHE A 243 14.49 -9.63 -5.64
N LEU A 244 14.71 -8.39 -6.06
CA LEU A 244 16.04 -7.81 -6.06
C LEU A 244 16.62 -7.74 -4.65
N LEU A 245 15.81 -7.39 -3.65
CA LEU A 245 16.21 -7.34 -2.25
C LEU A 245 16.55 -8.71 -1.66
N GLN A 246 15.94 -9.79 -2.16
CA GLN A 246 16.36 -11.15 -1.80
C GLN A 246 17.79 -11.43 -2.31
N GLU A 247 18.10 -11.02 -3.54
CA GLU A 247 19.45 -11.15 -4.09
C GLU A 247 20.46 -10.30 -3.31
N PHE A 248 20.13 -9.03 -2.99
CA PHE A 248 20.95 -8.20 -2.11
C PHE A 248 21.26 -8.89 -0.77
N ASN A 249 20.24 -9.50 -0.14
CA ASN A 249 20.41 -10.19 1.13
C ASN A 249 21.32 -11.43 0.97
N ARG A 250 21.19 -12.18 -0.13
CA ARG A 250 22.08 -13.30 -0.46
C ARG A 250 23.53 -12.83 -0.55
N GLU A 251 23.80 -11.77 -1.30
CA GLU A 251 25.16 -11.26 -1.47
C GLU A 251 25.74 -10.72 -0.16
N ALA A 252 24.95 -10.00 0.65
CA ALA A 252 25.38 -9.53 1.97
C ALA A 252 25.66 -10.69 2.96
N ASN A 253 24.89 -11.79 2.87
CA ASN A 253 25.17 -13.00 3.66
C ASN A 253 26.48 -13.66 3.24
N THR A 254 26.71 -13.82 1.94
CA THR A 254 27.93 -14.43 1.40
C THR A 254 29.16 -13.58 1.71
N LEU A 255 29.06 -12.25 1.59
CA LEU A 255 30.12 -11.33 2.02
C LEU A 255 30.46 -11.52 3.50
N GLY A 256 29.43 -11.63 4.35
CA GLY A 256 29.60 -11.85 5.79
C GLY A 256 30.22 -13.20 6.14
N SER A 257 29.83 -14.28 5.47
CA SER A 257 30.34 -15.64 5.74
C SER A 257 31.76 -15.85 5.22
N LYS A 258 32.15 -15.17 4.13
CA LYS A 258 33.51 -15.14 3.58
C LYS A 258 34.43 -14.13 4.29
N SER A 259 33.88 -13.26 5.12
CA SER A 259 34.65 -12.20 5.79
C SER A 259 35.72 -12.75 6.73
N VAL A 260 36.96 -12.28 6.55
CA VAL A 260 38.13 -12.62 7.39
C VAL A 260 38.68 -11.42 8.17
N ASP A 261 38.03 -10.26 8.06
CA ASP A 261 38.40 -9.02 8.71
C ASP A 261 37.18 -8.45 9.46
N ALA A 262 37.39 -7.93 10.68
CA ALA A 262 36.31 -7.43 11.50
C ALA A 262 35.53 -6.28 10.84
N ARG A 263 36.21 -5.45 10.03
CA ARG A 263 35.60 -4.33 9.31
C ARG A 263 34.66 -4.81 8.21
N THR A 264 35.02 -5.85 7.48
CA THR A 264 34.16 -6.44 6.44
C THR A 264 32.98 -7.20 7.06
N SER A 265 33.17 -7.80 8.23
CA SER A 265 32.07 -8.43 8.99
C SER A 265 31.07 -7.39 9.48
N ALA A 266 31.54 -6.26 10.01
CA ALA A 266 30.68 -5.15 10.41
C ALA A 266 29.90 -4.56 9.22
N ALA A 267 30.58 -4.34 8.09
CA ALA A 267 29.96 -3.87 6.85
C ALA A 267 28.84 -4.81 6.38
N ALA A 268 29.05 -6.13 6.42
CA ALA A 268 28.03 -7.10 6.05
C ALA A 268 26.78 -7.04 6.95
N VAL A 269 26.94 -6.75 8.24
CA VAL A 269 25.80 -6.55 9.16
C VAL A 269 25.06 -5.26 8.82
N GLU A 270 25.78 -4.16 8.60
CA GLU A 270 25.19 -2.87 8.25
C GLU A 270 24.42 -2.92 6.93
N LEU A 271 24.97 -3.62 5.92
CA LEU A 271 24.28 -3.88 4.66
C LEU A 271 22.94 -4.58 4.88
N LYS A 272 22.89 -5.63 5.72
CA LYS A 272 21.64 -6.36 6.02
C LYS A 272 20.59 -5.44 6.65
N VAL A 273 21.00 -4.59 7.59
CA VAL A 273 20.10 -3.62 8.22
C VAL A 273 19.51 -2.66 7.17
N LEU A 274 20.34 -2.11 6.29
CA LEU A 274 19.86 -1.22 5.22
C LEU A 274 18.93 -1.95 4.24
N ILE A 275 19.25 -3.19 3.86
CA ILE A 275 18.44 -4.01 2.96
C ILE A 275 17.06 -4.28 3.58
N ASP A 276 17.00 -4.62 4.86
CA ASP A 276 15.73 -4.87 5.56
C ASP A 276 14.89 -3.59 5.69
N GLN A 277 15.52 -2.44 5.97
CA GLN A 277 14.83 -1.15 5.97
C GLN A 277 14.27 -0.79 4.58
N ILE A 278 15.03 -1.03 3.51
CA ILE A 278 14.55 -0.82 2.14
C ILE A 278 13.36 -1.74 1.86
N ARG A 279 13.44 -3.02 2.27
CA ARG A 279 12.37 -4.01 2.09
C ARG A 279 11.06 -3.59 2.75
N GLU A 280 11.12 -3.03 3.96
CA GLU A 280 9.94 -2.49 4.64
C GLU A 280 9.27 -1.37 3.84
N GLN A 281 10.05 -0.47 3.24
CA GLN A 281 9.51 0.61 2.40
C GLN A 281 8.94 0.09 1.07
N VAL A 282 9.62 -0.90 0.46
CA VAL A 282 9.17 -1.53 -0.79
C VAL A 282 7.81 -2.22 -0.63
N GLN A 283 7.52 -2.76 0.54
CA GLN A 283 6.22 -3.32 0.85
C GLN A 283 5.09 -2.30 0.87
N ASN A 284 5.38 -0.99 0.84
CA ASN A 284 4.37 0.07 0.86
C ASN A 284 4.21 0.79 -0.49
N ILE A 285 4.87 0.33 -1.55
CA ILE A 285 4.80 0.94 -2.89
C ILE A 285 4.24 0.01 -3.97
N GLU A 286 3.60 0.60 -4.97
CA GLU A 286 3.22 -0.03 -6.24
C GLU A 286 3.83 0.70 -7.44
#